data_AF-A0A2A4CRX7-F1
#
_entry.id   AF-A0A2A4CRX7-F1
#
_cell.length_a   1.000
_cell.length_b   1.000
_cell.length_c   1.000
_cell.angle_alpha   90.00
_cell.angle_beta   90.00
_cell.angle_gamma   90.00
#
_symmetry.space_group_name_H-M   'P 1'
#
loop_
_entity.id
_entity.type
_entity.pdbx_description
1 polymer ?
#
loop_
_entity_poly.entity_id
_entity_poly.type
_entity_poly.pdbx_seq_one_letter_code
_entity_poly.pdbx_strand_id
1 'polypeptide(L)'
;MLMVEQDGCAYCRMWNADLGPIYPKTPEGKLAPLEHVQLRSDWDSGLEIGPRPVFTPTFILLEGTREVGRIEGYPGEDFFWGLLGMALRSAGADLPQPQ
;
A
#
# COMPACT_ATOMS: atom_id res chain seq x y z
N MET A 1 -6.35 -0.67 -2.14
CA MET A 1 -4.90 -0.41 -2.19
C MET A 1 -4.21 -1.64 -2.76
N LEU A 2 -3.23 -1.46 -3.63
CA LEU A 2 -2.43 -2.56 -4.17
C LEU A 2 -1.10 -2.65 -3.42
N MET A 3 -0.72 -3.84 -2.97
CA MET A 3 0.64 -4.15 -2.56
C MET A 3 1.34 -4.88 -3.70
N VAL A 4 2.33 -4.22 -4.26
CA VAL A 4 3.11 -4.71 -5.40
C VAL A 4 4.31 -5.46 -4.89
N GLU A 5 4.37 -6.74 -5.20
CA GLU A 5 5.37 -7.68 -4.69
C GLU A 5 6.12 -8.37 -5.81
N GLN A 6 7.19 -9.10 -5.47
CA GLN A 6 7.85 -10.01 -6.40
C GLN A 6 8.45 -11.19 -5.63
N ASP A 7 8.65 -12.30 -6.33
CA ASP A 7 9.32 -13.47 -5.78
C ASP A 7 10.70 -13.12 -5.21
N GLY A 8 10.98 -13.66 -4.01
CA GLY A 8 12.25 -13.42 -3.32
C GLY A 8 12.32 -12.12 -2.51
N CYS A 9 11.32 -11.23 -2.60
CA CYS A 9 11.29 -9.97 -1.86
C CYS A 9 11.27 -10.17 -0.33
N ALA A 10 12.40 -9.88 0.34
CA ALA A 10 12.52 -10.01 1.79
C ALA A 10 11.58 -9.05 2.54
N TYR A 11 11.53 -7.78 2.13
CA TYR A 11 10.69 -6.76 2.77
C TYR A 11 9.19 -7.00 2.59
N CYS A 12 8.78 -7.62 1.48
CA CYS A 12 7.41 -8.04 1.26
C CYS A 12 7.01 -9.10 2.27
N ARG A 13 7.86 -10.12 2.46
CA ARG A 13 7.66 -11.15 3.50
C ARG A 13 7.62 -10.56 4.90
N MET A 14 8.47 -9.59 5.21
CA MET A 14 8.44 -8.89 6.50
C MET A 14 7.11 -8.19 6.72
N TRP A 15 6.66 -7.34 5.77
CA TRP A 15 5.38 -6.67 5.88
C TRP A 15 4.21 -7.65 6.06
N ASN A 16 4.21 -8.75 5.30
CA ASN A 16 3.18 -9.80 5.40
C ASN A 16 3.16 -10.52 6.75
N ALA A 17 4.31 -10.70 7.38
CA ALA A 17 4.42 -11.34 8.69
C ALA A 17 3.99 -10.39 9.82
N ASP A 18 4.47 -9.14 9.75
CA ASP A 18 4.33 -8.15 10.80
C ASP A 18 2.93 -7.51 10.75
N LEU A 19 2.62 -6.85 9.62
CA LEU A 19 1.44 -6.02 9.47
C LEU A 19 0.28 -6.70 8.74
N GLY A 20 0.54 -7.65 7.84
CA GLY A 20 -0.50 -8.35 7.07
C GLY A 20 -1.69 -8.85 7.92
N PRO A 21 -1.48 -9.52 9.07
CA PRO A 21 -2.58 -9.99 9.93
C PRO A 21 -3.28 -8.90 10.75
N ILE A 22 -2.65 -7.74 10.90
CA ILE A 22 -3.13 -6.59 11.69
C ILE A 22 -3.91 -5.63 10.77
N TYR A 23 -3.37 -5.36 9.59
CA TYR A 23 -3.84 -4.38 8.62
C TYR A 23 -5.36 -4.37 8.40
N PRO A 24 -6.03 -5.47 8.04
CA PRO A 24 -7.48 -5.46 7.78
C PRO A 24 -8.34 -5.16 9.03
N LYS A 25 -7.74 -5.15 10.22
CA LYS A 25 -8.43 -4.86 11.49
C LYS A 25 -8.38 -3.37 11.86
N THR A 26 -7.47 -2.60 11.26
CA THR A 26 -7.27 -1.18 11.57
C THR A 26 -8.27 -0.29 10.81
N PRO A 27 -8.47 0.97 11.23
CA PRO A 27 -9.23 1.94 10.43
C PRO A 27 -8.65 2.15 9.03
N GLU A 28 -7.33 2.26 8.92
CA GLU A 28 -6.63 2.45 7.65
C GLU A 28 -6.88 1.30 6.69
N GLY A 29 -6.76 0.04 7.15
CA GLY A 29 -7.00 -1.12 6.30
C GLY A 29 -8.46 -1.35 5.92
N LYS A 30 -9.40 -0.80 6.69
CA LYS A 30 -10.83 -0.75 6.32
C LYS A 30 -11.10 0.31 5.25
N LEU A 31 -10.42 1.46 5.32
CA LEU A 31 -10.53 2.52 4.32
C LEU A 31 -9.82 2.15 3.02
N ALA A 32 -8.72 1.42 3.11
CA ALA A 32 -7.93 0.98 1.97
C ALA A 32 -7.67 -0.53 2.01
N PRO A 33 -8.70 -1.37 1.74
CA PRO A 33 -8.51 -2.81 1.64
C PRO A 33 -7.35 -3.16 0.71
N LEU A 34 -6.50 -4.09 1.13
CA LEU A 34 -5.25 -4.41 0.45
C LEU A 34 -5.40 -5.64 -0.44
N GLU A 35 -4.88 -5.53 -1.66
CA GLU A 35 -4.79 -6.62 -2.63
C GLU A 35 -3.32 -6.82 -3.05
N HIS A 36 -2.88 -8.06 -3.11
CA HIS A 36 -1.52 -8.42 -3.52
C HIS A 36 -1.44 -8.56 -5.04
N VAL A 37 -0.47 -7.90 -5.66
CA VAL A 37 -0.23 -7.98 -7.11
C VAL A 37 1.24 -8.23 -7.39
N GLN A 38 1.52 -9.07 -8.38
CA GLN A 38 2.90 -9.36 -8.78
C GLN A 38 3.43 -8.25 -9.70
N LEU A 39 4.62 -7.75 -9.40
CA LEU A 39 5.27 -6.68 -10.15
C LEU A 39 5.40 -7.03 -11.63
N ARG A 40 5.63 -8.30 -11.95
CA ARG A 40 5.86 -8.82 -13.31
C ARG A 40 4.63 -9.49 -13.93
N SER A 41 3.45 -9.45 -13.31
CA SER A 41 2.22 -9.95 -13.95
C SER A 41 1.68 -8.94 -14.97
N ASP A 42 0.66 -9.37 -15.72
CA ASP A 42 -0.20 -8.43 -16.42
C ASP A 42 -1.06 -7.69 -15.39
N TRP A 43 -1.14 -6.37 -15.54
CA TRP A 43 -1.96 -5.50 -14.69
C TRP A 43 -3.23 -5.15 -15.45
N ASP A 44 -4.31 -4.86 -14.73
CA ASP A 44 -5.54 -4.41 -15.37
C ASP A 44 -5.28 -3.13 -16.18
N SER A 45 -5.62 -3.17 -17.47
CA SER A 45 -5.53 -2.05 -18.40
C SER A 45 -6.34 -0.82 -17.97
N GLY A 46 -7.33 -0.98 -17.09
CA GLY A 46 -8.13 0.10 -16.55
C GLY A 46 -7.45 0.92 -15.43
N LEU A 47 -6.29 0.48 -14.93
CA LEU A 47 -5.57 1.19 -13.86
C LEU A 47 -4.89 2.46 -14.38
N GLU A 48 -5.29 3.60 -13.83
CA GLU A 48 -4.68 4.91 -14.08
C GLU A 48 -3.62 5.21 -13.01
N ILE A 49 -2.53 4.47 -13.08
CA ILE A 49 -1.38 4.62 -12.18
C ILE A 49 -0.22 5.36 -12.86
N GLY A 50 0.69 5.90 -12.06
CA GLY A 50 1.94 6.48 -12.54
C GLY A 50 2.89 5.43 -13.13
N PRO A 51 4.20 5.73 -13.24
CA PRO A 51 5.18 4.76 -13.71
C PRO A 51 5.10 3.45 -12.92
N ARG A 52 5.24 2.33 -13.64
CA ARG A 52 5.26 0.99 -13.06
C ARG A 52 6.30 0.94 -11.93
N PRO A 53 5.98 0.38 -10.76
CA PRO A 53 6.93 0.33 -9.65
C PRO A 53 8.22 -0.37 -10.04
N VAL A 54 9.34 0.11 -9.49
CA VAL A 54 10.66 -0.53 -9.66
C VAL A 54 11.21 -1.11 -8.36
N PHE A 55 10.54 -0.80 -7.24
CA PHE A 55 10.85 -1.30 -5.90
C PHE A 55 9.72 -2.20 -5.39
N THR A 56 10.04 -3.10 -4.46
CA THR A 56 9.06 -3.97 -3.80
C THR A 56 9.40 -4.08 -2.30
N PRO A 57 8.40 -4.01 -1.39
CA PRO A 57 7.00 -3.77 -1.70
C PRO A 57 6.75 -2.31 -2.11
N THR A 58 5.81 -2.07 -3.03
CA THR A 58 5.24 -0.73 -3.27
C THR A 58 3.76 -0.79 -3.00
N PHE A 59 3.24 0.14 -2.20
CA PHE A 59 1.82 0.23 -1.88
C PHE A 59 1.21 1.37 -2.70
N ILE A 60 0.23 1.07 -3.53
CA ILE A 60 -0.45 2.04 -4.40
C ILE A 60 -1.86 2.25 -3.86
N LEU A 61 -2.12 3.46 -3.35
CA LEU A 61 -3.44 3.88 -2.91
C LEU A 61 -4.26 4.30 -4.13
N LEU A 62 -5.44 3.69 -4.27
CA LEU A 62 -6.35 3.91 -5.38
C LEU A 62 -7.65 4.52 -4.87
N GLU A 63 -8.18 5.48 -5.62
CA GLU A 63 -9.58 5.90 -5.56
C GLU A 63 -10.26 5.44 -6.85
N GLY A 64 -11.08 4.38 -6.76
CA GLY A 64 -11.51 3.65 -7.94
C GLY A 64 -10.33 3.01 -8.66
N THR A 65 -10.07 3.41 -9.91
CA THR A 65 -8.93 2.93 -10.72
C THR A 65 -7.75 3.89 -10.74
N ARG A 66 -7.87 5.06 -10.11
CA ARG A 66 -6.89 6.14 -10.19
C ARG A 66 -5.96 6.15 -8.98
N GLU A 67 -4.67 6.25 -9.24
CA GLU A 67 -3.68 6.45 -8.18
C GLU A 67 -3.82 7.82 -7.53
N VAL A 68 -3.92 7.82 -6.19
CA VAL A 68 -3.98 9.03 -5.35
C VAL A 68 -2.78 9.14 -4.40
N GLY A 69 -1.96 8.11 -4.30
CA GLY A 69 -0.72 8.11 -3.54
C GLY A 69 0.00 6.77 -3.61
N ARG A 70 1.29 6.77 -3.26
CA ARG A 70 2.07 5.53 -3.14
C ARG A 70 3.09 5.58 -2.00
N ILE A 71 3.46 4.41 -1.51
CA ILE A 71 4.52 4.20 -0.53
C ILE A 71 5.51 3.20 -1.15
N GLU A 72 6.79 3.54 -1.20
CA GLU A 72 7.82 2.69 -1.78
C GLU A 72 8.73 2.14 -0.68
N GLY A 73 8.78 0.81 -0.57
CA GLY A 73 9.53 0.08 0.43
C GLY A 73 8.78 -0.11 1.76
N TYR A 74 9.43 -0.85 2.65
CA TYR A 74 8.96 -1.10 4.01
C TYR A 74 10.15 -1.11 4.98
N PRO A 75 10.56 0.05 5.52
CA PRO A 75 11.66 0.13 6.48
C PRO A 75 11.26 -0.28 7.90
N GLY A 76 9.96 -0.34 8.21
CA GLY A 76 9.40 -0.72 9.50
C GLY A 76 7.96 -0.21 9.70
N GLU A 77 7.32 -0.67 10.78
CA GLU A 77 5.89 -0.43 11.04
C GLU A 77 5.56 1.06 11.21
N ASP A 78 6.29 1.78 12.07
CA ASP A 78 6.01 3.19 12.39
C ASP A 78 6.05 4.08 11.13
N PHE A 79 7.02 3.82 10.25
CA PHE A 79 7.13 4.51 8.97
C PHE A 79 5.95 4.20 8.05
N PHE A 80 5.53 2.93 7.97
CA PHE A 80 4.40 2.54 7.15
C PHE A 80 3.11 3.23 7.59
N TRP A 81 2.79 3.18 8.88
CA TRP A 81 1.57 3.78 9.42
C TRP A 81 1.56 5.32 9.26
N GLY A 82 2.69 5.98 9.50
CA GLY A 82 2.81 7.42 9.29
C GLY A 82 2.55 7.83 7.84
N LEU A 83 3.19 7.15 6.88
CA LEU A 83 3.04 7.42 5.45
C LEU A 83 1.64 7.10 4.93
N LEU A 84 1.05 5.98 5.38
CA LEU A 84 -0.30 5.59 4.99
C LEU A 84 -1.33 6.58 5.52
N GLY A 85 -1.23 6.98 6.79
CA GLY A 85 -2.12 7.97 7.37
C GLY A 85 -2.05 9.31 6.63
N MET A 86 -0.85 9.75 6.23
CA MET A 86 -0.69 10.93 5.40
C MET A 86 -1.36 10.78 4.04
N ALA A 87 -1.10 9.68 3.33
CA ALA A 87 -1.68 9.42 2.00
C ALA A 87 -3.22 9.38 2.04
N LEU A 88 -3.79 8.70 3.03
CA LEU A 88 -5.25 8.62 3.21
C LEU A 88 -5.87 9.99 3.52
N ARG A 89 -5.25 10.80 4.39
CA ARG A 89 -5.73 12.16 4.67
C ARG A 89 -5.62 13.07 3.45
N SER A 90 -4.55 12.97 2.68
CA SER A 90 -4.40 13.71 1.41
C SER A 90 -5.46 13.30 0.39
N ALA A 91 -5.92 12.05 0.42
CA ALA A 91 -7.05 11.54 -0.36
C ALA A 91 -8.43 11.86 0.26
N GLY A 92 -8.49 12.63 1.35
CA GLY A 92 -9.74 13.11 1.95
C GLY A 92 -10.31 12.24 3.07
N ALA A 93 -9.60 11.23 3.56
CA ALA A 93 -10.05 10.42 4.69
C ALA A 93 -10.00 11.21 6.01
N ASP A 94 -11.08 11.13 6.80
CA ASP A 94 -11.12 11.65 8.17
C ASP A 94 -10.52 10.62 9.14
N LEU A 95 -9.18 10.62 9.23
CA LEU A 95 -8.43 9.80 10.17
C LEU A 95 -7.83 10.67 11.28
N PRO A 96 -7.88 10.23 12.55
CA PRO A 96 -7.19 10.91 13.63
C PRO A 96 -5.68 11.03 13.32
N GLN A 97 -5.09 12.15 13.75
CA GLN A 97 -3.64 12.33 13.67
C GLN A 97 -2.96 11.28 14.56
N PRO A 98 -1.83 10.68 14.14
CA PRO A 98 -1.01 9.86 15.03
C PRO A 98 -0.64 10.70 16.25
N GLN A 99 -0.76 10.11 17.45
CA GLN A 99 -0.44 10.78 18.71
C GLN A 99 1.07 10.87 18.94
#